data_AF-A0A5D0SBZ7-F1
#
_entry.id   AF-A0A5D0SBZ7-F1
#
_cell.length_a   1.000
_cell.length_b   1.000
_cell.length_c   1.000
_cell.angle_alpha   90.00
_cell.angle_beta   90.00
_cell.angle_gamma   90.00
#
_symmetry.space_group_name_H-M   'P 1'
#
loop_
_entity.id
_entity.type
_entity.pdbx_description
1 polymer ?
#
loop_
_entity_poly.entity_id
_entity_poly.type
_entity_poly.pdbx_seq_one_letter_code
_entity_poly.pdbx_strand_id
1 'polypeptide(L)'
;FIDRCFCLDFFDEDDRSVWISINDTGKQKYAAVISVAEQHSEKDMGVAPEVMKGSLEALGYRVVDVVKALGLFSAGEAAHDKYALENAYNAGEKLLKTLRLRKKTETLVQNKNSG
;
A
#
# COMPACT_ATOMS: atom_id res chain seq x y z
N PHE A 1 1.76 -5.09 14.35
CA PHE A 1 2.35 -3.79 13.93
C PHE A 1 1.25 -2.81 13.60
N ILE A 2 0.37 -3.14 12.65
CA ILE A 2 -0.81 -2.34 12.26
C ILE A 2 -1.66 -1.88 13.45
N ASP A 3 -1.91 -2.72 14.45
CA ASP A 3 -2.70 -2.32 15.64
C ASP A 3 -2.11 -1.12 16.38
N ARG A 4 -0.79 -0.92 16.32
CA ARG A 4 -0.13 0.25 16.92
C ARG A 4 -0.29 1.53 16.09
N CYS A 5 -0.77 1.42 14.85
CA CYS A 5 -1.09 2.54 13.99
C CYS A 5 -2.50 3.10 14.26
N PHE A 6 -3.30 2.48 15.13
CA PHE A 6 -4.62 2.99 15.52
C PHE A 6 -4.57 4.42 16.08
N CYS A 7 -3.44 4.84 16.66
CA CYS A 7 -3.24 6.22 17.10
C CYS A 7 -3.15 7.25 15.96
N LEU A 8 -3.16 6.79 14.71
CA LEU A 8 -3.23 7.65 13.52
C LEU A 8 -4.67 7.92 13.10
N ASP A 9 -5.65 7.22 13.68
CA ASP A 9 -7.07 7.44 13.45
C ASP A 9 -7.62 8.41 14.50
N PHE A 10 -8.37 9.41 14.02
CA PHE A 10 -9.06 10.41 14.82
C PHE A 10 -10.56 10.15 14.69
N PHE A 11 -11.24 10.17 15.83
CA PHE A 11 -12.68 9.91 15.94
C PHE A 11 -13.41 11.20 16.28
N ASP A 12 -14.64 11.33 15.81
CA ASP A 12 -15.52 12.40 16.26
C ASP A 12 -15.76 12.31 17.78
N GLU A 13 -15.95 13.44 18.45
CA GLU A 13 -16.09 13.50 19.91
C GLU A 13 -17.40 12.85 20.39
N ASP A 14 -18.47 12.95 19.60
CA ASP A 14 -19.82 12.50 19.94
C ASP A 14 -20.22 11.20 19.22
N ASP A 15 -19.62 10.86 18.07
CA ASP A 15 -19.90 9.63 17.31
C ASP A 15 -18.64 8.86 16.89
N ARG A 16 -18.29 7.80 17.64
CA ARG A 16 -17.13 6.94 17.34
C ARG A 16 -17.26 6.09 16.06
N SER A 17 -18.42 6.03 15.44
CA SER A 17 -18.57 5.41 14.11
C SER A 17 -18.10 6.33 12.98
N VAL A 18 -17.77 7.59 13.30
CA VAL A 18 -17.19 8.57 12.39
C VAL A 18 -15.71 8.71 12.74
N TRP A 19 -14.84 8.40 11.78
CA TRP A 19 -13.40 8.51 11.95
C TRP A 19 -12.70 8.94 10.65
N ILE A 20 -11.46 9.38 10.81
CA ILE A 20 -10.58 9.76 9.71
C ILE A 20 -9.13 9.40 10.08
N SER A 21 -8.33 8.97 9.10
CA SER A 21 -6.89 8.82 9.33
C SER A 21 -6.20 10.18 9.20
N ILE A 22 -5.14 10.40 9.98
CA ILE A 22 -4.26 11.57 9.83
C ILE A 22 -3.79 11.78 8.40
N ASN A 23 -3.62 10.70 7.63
CA ASN A 23 -3.14 10.77 6.25
C ASN A 23 -4.20 11.30 5.26
N ASP A 24 -5.48 11.27 5.64
CA ASP A 24 -6.57 11.81 4.82
C ASP A 24 -6.63 13.35 4.90
N THR A 25 -6.17 13.93 6.01
CA THR A 25 -6.14 15.39 6.23
C THR A 25 -5.03 16.11 5.47
N GLY A 26 -4.11 15.35 4.87
CA GLY A 26 -2.88 15.87 4.31
C GLY A 26 -2.58 15.34 2.92
N LYS A 27 -1.28 15.31 2.63
CA LYS A 27 -0.76 14.81 1.37
C LYS A 27 -0.93 13.29 1.30
N GLN A 28 -1.87 12.82 0.46
CA GLN A 28 -2.14 11.40 0.13
C GLN A 28 -0.88 10.53 0.19
N LYS A 29 -0.90 9.45 0.97
CA LYS A 29 0.21 8.49 1.02
C LYS A 29 -0.02 7.36 0.02
N TYR A 30 1.05 6.70 -0.41
CA TYR A 30 1.00 5.59 -1.36
C TYR A 30 1.83 4.42 -0.85
N ALA A 31 1.39 3.21 -1.12
CA ALA A 31 2.09 1.98 -0.73
C ALA A 31 1.99 0.92 -1.83
N ALA A 32 2.88 -0.06 -1.79
CA ALA A 32 2.71 -1.34 -2.48
C ALA A 32 2.83 -2.44 -1.43
N VAL A 33 2.05 -3.51 -1.57
CA VAL A 33 2.09 -4.67 -0.68
C VAL A 33 2.78 -5.82 -1.39
N ILE A 34 3.72 -6.48 -0.71
CA ILE A 34 4.39 -7.68 -1.22
C ILE A 34 4.20 -8.77 -0.17
N SER A 35 3.66 -9.90 -0.60
CA SER A 35 3.50 -11.09 0.22
C SER A 35 4.26 -12.25 -0.41
N VAL A 36 5.00 -12.98 0.42
CA VAL A 36 5.76 -14.18 0.06
C VAL A 36 5.17 -15.32 0.88
N ALA A 37 4.83 -16.41 0.21
CA ALA A 37 4.11 -17.52 0.82
C ALA A 37 4.57 -18.87 0.25
N GLU A 38 4.52 -19.88 1.12
CA GLU A 38 4.87 -21.26 0.78
C GLU A 38 3.75 -21.95 -0.01
N GLN A 39 2.51 -21.45 0.08
CA GLN A 39 1.36 -22.08 -0.55
C GLN A 39 1.42 -21.99 -2.08
N HIS A 40 0.90 -23.02 -2.76
CA HIS A 40 0.88 -23.08 -4.22
C HIS A 40 -0.28 -22.31 -4.86
N SER A 41 -1.25 -21.83 -4.08
CA SER A 41 -2.43 -21.12 -4.59
C SER A 41 -2.74 -19.89 -3.74
N GLU A 42 -3.31 -18.86 -4.37
CA GLU A 42 -3.76 -17.66 -3.64
C GLU A 42 -4.86 -17.98 -2.62
N LYS A 43 -5.68 -19.00 -2.90
CA LYS A 43 -6.72 -19.45 -1.97
C LYS A 43 -6.11 -19.93 -0.66
N ASP A 44 -5.03 -20.70 -0.74
CA ASP A 44 -4.41 -21.32 0.43
C ASP A 44 -3.46 -20.36 1.15
N MET A 45 -2.92 -19.35 0.44
CA MET A 45 -2.17 -18.22 1.04
C MET A 45 -3.02 -17.45 2.08
N GLY A 46 -4.34 -17.53 1.97
CA GLY A 46 -5.27 -16.89 2.89
C GLY A 46 -5.41 -15.39 2.65
N VAL A 47 -5.76 -14.65 3.71
CA VAL A 47 -6.20 -13.25 3.61
C VAL A 47 -5.11 -12.23 3.91
N ALA A 48 -3.87 -12.67 4.14
CA ALA A 48 -2.81 -11.79 4.62
C ALA A 48 -2.54 -10.56 3.71
N PRO A 49 -2.37 -10.70 2.38
CA PRO A 49 -2.14 -9.54 1.52
C PRO A 49 -3.37 -8.61 1.42
N GLU A 50 -4.57 -9.17 1.44
CA GLU A 50 -5.83 -8.40 1.40
C GLU A 50 -6.04 -7.62 2.69
N VAL A 51 -5.81 -8.24 3.84
CA VAL A 51 -5.86 -7.58 5.15
C VAL A 51 -4.81 -6.49 5.21
N MET A 52 -3.58 -6.75 4.78
CA MET A 52 -2.53 -5.72 4.75
C MET A 52 -2.91 -4.54 3.86
N LYS A 53 -3.45 -4.82 2.65
CA LYS A 53 -3.96 -3.78 1.76
C LYS A 53 -5.05 -2.96 2.45
N GLY A 54 -6.08 -3.61 2.98
CA GLY A 54 -7.22 -2.95 3.62
C GLY A 54 -6.81 -2.14 4.85
N SER A 55 -5.88 -2.63 5.65
CA SER A 55 -5.33 -1.89 6.80
C SER A 55 -4.58 -0.63 6.38
N LEU A 56 -3.76 -0.69 5.32
CA LEU A 56 -3.07 0.50 4.80
C LEU A 56 -4.07 1.51 4.21
N GLU A 57 -5.08 1.02 3.50
CA GLU A 57 -6.15 1.85 2.95
C GLU A 57 -6.97 2.55 4.04
N ALA A 58 -7.31 1.84 5.12
CA ALA A 58 -7.96 2.42 6.30
C ALA A 58 -7.10 3.51 6.96
N LEU A 59 -5.77 3.35 6.95
CA LEU A 59 -4.82 4.36 7.42
C LEU A 59 -4.59 5.50 6.40
N GLY A 60 -5.41 5.64 5.37
CA GLY A 60 -5.34 6.74 4.39
C GLY A 60 -4.24 6.59 3.34
N TYR A 61 -3.68 5.39 3.15
CA TYR A 61 -2.77 5.11 2.03
C TYR A 61 -3.56 4.67 0.80
N ARG A 62 -3.11 5.07 -0.38
CA ARG A 62 -3.52 4.42 -1.63
C ARG A 62 -2.54 3.30 -1.95
N VAL A 63 -3.01 2.06 -1.89
CA VAL A 63 -2.21 0.90 -2.32
C VAL A 63 -2.21 0.85 -3.85
N VAL A 64 -1.05 1.02 -4.47
CA VAL A 64 -0.92 1.08 -5.94
C VAL A 64 -0.77 -0.30 -6.57
N ASP A 65 -0.26 -1.28 -5.82
CA ASP A 65 -0.15 -2.67 -6.26
C ASP A 65 -0.05 -3.66 -5.10
N VAL A 66 -0.37 -4.92 -5.38
CA VAL A 66 -0.25 -6.05 -4.44
C VAL A 66 0.42 -7.21 -5.18
N VAL A 67 1.60 -7.61 -4.71
CA VAL A 67 2.38 -8.73 -5.25
C VAL A 67 2.22 -9.94 -4.34
N LYS A 68 1.91 -11.09 -4.94
CA LYS A 68 1.79 -12.38 -4.26
C LYS A 68 2.80 -13.34 -4.88
N ALA A 69 3.85 -13.68 -4.14
CA ALA A 69 4.86 -14.65 -4.54
C ALA A 69 4.58 -15.97 -3.82
N LEU A 70 4.27 -17.01 -4.59
CA LEU A 70 3.76 -18.29 -4.09
C LEU A 70 4.77 -19.41 -4.33
N GLY A 71 4.65 -20.50 -3.55
CA GLY A 71 5.47 -21.69 -3.72
C GLY A 71 6.95 -21.51 -3.36
N LEU A 72 7.26 -20.57 -2.46
CA LEU A 72 8.63 -20.29 -2.02
C LEU A 72 8.83 -20.84 -0.60
N PHE A 73 9.52 -21.98 -0.48
CA PHE A 73 9.65 -22.77 0.75
C PHE A 73 11.00 -22.60 1.43
N SER A 74 12.04 -22.33 0.65
CA SER A 74 13.41 -22.23 1.17
C SER A 74 13.78 -20.78 1.45
N ALA A 75 14.56 -20.57 2.50
CA ALA A 75 15.12 -19.25 2.79
C ALA A 75 15.94 -18.74 1.59
N GLY A 76 15.63 -17.54 1.11
CA GLY A 76 16.30 -16.92 -0.03
C GLY A 76 15.74 -17.30 -1.41
N GLU A 77 14.78 -18.21 -1.51
CA GLU A 77 14.21 -18.67 -2.79
C GLU A 77 13.57 -17.52 -3.59
N ALA A 78 12.93 -16.57 -2.90
CA ALA A 78 12.37 -15.36 -3.49
C ALA A 78 13.38 -14.53 -4.31
N ALA A 79 14.67 -14.58 -3.98
CA ALA A 79 15.73 -13.87 -4.69
C ALA A 79 16.10 -14.52 -6.04
N HIS A 80 15.57 -15.71 -6.32
CA HIS A 80 15.82 -16.47 -7.55
C HIS A 80 14.55 -16.71 -8.38
N ASP A 81 13.37 -16.41 -7.81
CA ASP A 81 12.11 -16.48 -8.54
C ASP A 81 11.95 -15.27 -9.48
N LYS A 82 12.07 -15.52 -10.79
CA LYS A 82 12.01 -14.47 -11.81
C LYS A 82 10.67 -13.75 -11.83
N TYR A 83 9.57 -14.46 -11.62
CA TYR A 83 8.23 -13.89 -11.69
C TYR A 83 7.94 -13.00 -10.47
N ALA A 84 8.31 -13.47 -9.27
CA ALA A 84 8.19 -12.71 -8.04
C ALA A 84 9.03 -11.42 -8.11
N LEU A 85 10.27 -11.51 -8.61
CA LEU A 85 11.15 -10.35 -8.78
C LEU A 85 10.62 -9.37 -9.82
N GLU A 86 10.14 -9.86 -10.97
CA GLU A 86 9.55 -9.01 -12.01
C GLU A 86 8.29 -8.29 -11.50
N ASN A 87 7.40 -9.01 -10.81
CA ASN A 87 6.20 -8.42 -10.22
C ASN A 87 6.53 -7.38 -9.15
N ALA A 88 7.50 -7.67 -8.27
CA ALA A 88 7.98 -6.71 -7.27
C ALA A 88 8.62 -5.46 -7.91
N TYR A 89 9.41 -5.65 -8.96
CA TYR A 89 9.99 -4.55 -9.74
C TYR A 89 8.90 -3.67 -10.36
N ASN A 90 7.91 -4.28 -11.02
CA ASN A 90 6.80 -3.57 -11.64
C ASN A 90 5.96 -2.79 -10.63
N ALA A 91 5.70 -3.36 -9.45
CA ALA A 91 5.02 -2.68 -8.35
C ALA A 91 5.81 -1.46 -7.86
N GLY A 92 7.14 -1.59 -7.72
CA GLY A 92 8.04 -0.49 -7.37
C GLY A 92 8.04 0.63 -8.42
N GLU A 93 8.13 0.29 -9.70
CA GLU A 93 8.05 1.24 -10.82
C GLU A 93 6.71 1.98 -10.83
N LYS A 94 5.60 1.28 -10.58
CA LYS A 94 4.27 1.87 -10.49
C LYS A 94 4.16 2.85 -9.32
N LEU A 95 4.71 2.49 -8.16
CA LEU A 95 4.78 3.38 -7.00
C LEU A 95 5.59 4.64 -7.32
N LEU A 96 6.78 4.49 -7.92
CA LEU A 96 7.63 5.61 -8.32
C LEU A 96 6.93 6.55 -9.31
N LYS A 97 6.33 5.98 -10.38
CA LYS A 97 5.57 6.75 -11.37
C LYS A 97 4.41 7.50 -10.74
N THR A 98 3.70 6.87 -9.80
CA THR A 98 2.60 7.49 -9.05
C THR A 98 3.08 8.67 -8.22
N LEU A 99 4.19 8.51 -7.48
CA LEU A 99 4.78 9.58 -6.67
C LEU A 99 5.24 10.77 -7.53
N ARG A 100 5.92 10.49 -8.65
CA ARG A 100 6.37 11.52 -9.61
C ARG A 100 5.19 12.27 -10.23
N LEU A 101 4.17 11.54 -10.68
CA LEU A 101 2.97 12.13 -11.27
C LEU A 101 2.28 13.05 -10.26
N ARG A 102 2.08 12.57 -9.03
CA ARG A 102 1.48 13.35 -7.94
C ARG A 102 2.25 14.65 -7.65
N LYS A 103 3.58 14.60 -7.59
CA LYS A 103 4.41 15.81 -7.42
C LYS A 103 4.24 16.78 -8.60
N LYS A 104 4.26 16.28 -9.84
CA LYS A 104 4.06 17.10 -11.05
C LYS A 104 2.68 17.77 -11.05
N THR A 105 1.63 17.04 -10.68
CA THR A 105 0.26 17.59 -10.63
C THR A 105 0.09 18.62 -9.52
N GLU A 106 0.71 18.43 -8.35
CA GLU A 106 0.70 19.43 -7.27
C GLU A 106 1.27 20.78 -7.74
N THR A 107 2.43 20.76 -8.41
CA THR A 107 3.05 21.99 -8.95
C THR A 107 2.15 22.66 -10.01
N LEU A 108 1.53 21.88 -10.89
CA LEU A 108 0.63 22.42 -11.92
C LEU A 108 -0.61 23.10 -11.32
N VAL A 109 -1.20 22.52 -10.27
CA VAL A 109 -2.37 23.10 -9.59
C VAL A 109 -1.98 24.36 -8.82
N GLN A 110 -0.85 24.37 -8.12
CA GLN A 110 -0.36 25.56 -7.40
C GLN A 110 -0.09 26.74 -8.34
N ASN A 111 0.51 26.49 -9.51
CA ASN A 111 0.79 27.53 -10.49
C ASN A 111 -0.48 28.11 -11.11
N LYS A 112 -1.54 27.31 -11.27
CA LYS A 112 -2.85 27.79 -11.76
C LYS A 112 -3.60 28.67 -10.76
N ASN A 113 -3.41 28.46 -9.46
CA ASN A 113 -4.10 29.23 -8.42
C ASN A 113 -3.36 30.54 -8.08
N SER A 114 -2.15 30.74 -8.60
CA SER A 114 -1.30 31.90 -8.30
C SER A 114 -1.26 32.95 -9.42
N GLY A 115 -1.97 32.72 -10.53
CA GLY A 115 -2.07 33.62 -11.68
C GLY A 115 -3.52 33.93 -11.99
#